data_AF-A0A497UA53-F1
#
_entry.id   AF-A0A497UA53-F1
#
_cell.length_a   1.000
_cell.length_b   1.000
_cell.length_c   1.000
_cell.angle_alpha   90.00
_cell.angle_beta   90.00
_cell.angle_gamma   90.00
#
_symmetry.space_group_name_H-M   'P 1'
#
loop_
_entity.id
_entity.type
_entity.pdbx_description
1 polymer ?
#
loop_
_entity_poly.entity_id
_entity_poly.type
_entity_poly.pdbx_seq_one_letter_code
_entity_poly.pdbx_strand_id
1 'polypeptide(L)'
;MLVNCPECNKRISDNAEACPNCGHPINPIKPKGEGCFLQTLNIGCATVLIGFVIVFLLAMAVSLFRFSPNKSEKTEIKKSPNK
;
A
#
# COMPACT_ATOMS: atom_id res chain seq x y z
N MET A 1 -0.98 45.10 3.85
CA MET A 1 -2.33 45.63 4.12
C MET A 1 -2.74 45.19 5.53
N LEU A 2 -3.80 45.73 6.15
CA LEU A 2 -4.29 45.19 7.42
C LEU A 2 -5.67 44.57 7.20
N VAL A 3 -5.86 43.35 7.70
CA VAL A 3 -7.11 42.59 7.61
C VAL A 3 -7.66 42.33 9.02
N ASN A 4 -8.96 42.05 9.11
CA ASN A 4 -9.59 41.66 10.36
C ASN A 4 -9.51 40.13 10.50
N CYS A 5 -9.08 39.66 11.67
CA CYS A 5 -9.08 38.23 11.98
C CYS A 5 -10.54 37.70 12.00
N PRO A 6 -10.85 36.59 11.31
CA PRO A 6 -12.22 36.05 11.25
C PRO A 6 -12.74 35.55 12.61
N GLU A 7 -11.85 35.13 13.51
CA GLU A 7 -12.22 34.60 14.83
C GLU A 7 -12.41 35.72 15.87
N CYS A 8 -11.38 36.54 16.08
CA CYS A 8 -11.37 37.53 17.16
C CYS A 8 -11.66 38.96 16.69
N ASN A 9 -11.88 39.17 15.39
CA ASN A 9 -12.19 40.46 14.76
C ASN A 9 -11.16 41.58 14.95
N LYS A 10 -10.01 41.29 15.57
CA LYS A 10 -8.91 42.25 15.72
C LYS A 10 -8.19 42.47 14.41
N ARG A 11 -7.66 43.69 14.24
CA ARG A 11 -6.84 44.03 13.08
C ARG A 11 -5.46 43.41 13.18
N ILE A 12 -5.04 42.76 12.11
CA ILE A 12 -3.79 42.03 11.97
C ILE A 12 -3.19 42.31 10.59
N SER A 13 -1.91 41.97 10.39
CA SER A 13 -1.30 42.02 9.06
C SER A 13 -1.86 40.88 8.19
N ASP A 14 -2.10 41.19 6.92
CA ASP A 14 -2.39 40.22 5.86
C ASP A 14 -1.29 39.15 5.67
N ASN A 15 -0.05 39.45 6.08
CA ASN A 15 1.08 38.54 6.00
C ASN A 15 1.28 37.70 7.27
N ALA A 16 0.44 37.85 8.29
CA ALA A 16 0.56 37.06 9.52
C ALA A 16 0.24 35.59 9.23
N GLU A 17 1.11 34.66 9.65
CA GLU A 17 0.84 33.22 9.54
C GLU A 17 -0.32 32.80 10.45
N ALA A 18 -0.33 33.34 11.68
CA ALA A 18 -1.41 33.19 12.65
C ALA A 18 -1.72 34.52 13.33
N CYS A 19 -2.94 34.65 13.84
CA CYS A 19 -3.39 35.83 14.55
C CYS A 19 -2.66 35.92 15.90
N PRO A 20 -1.90 36.99 16.18
CA PRO A 20 -1.15 37.13 17.45
C PRO A 20 -2.06 37.31 18.68
N ASN A 21 -3.36 37.51 18.47
CA ASN A 21 -4.31 37.74 19.57
C ASN A 21 -5.07 36.49 20.00
N CYS A 22 -5.35 35.56 19.08
CA CYS A 22 -6.13 34.35 19.37
C CYS A 22 -5.48 33.06 18.88
N GLY A 23 -4.39 33.13 18.12
CA GLY A 23 -3.69 31.97 17.57
C GLY A 23 -4.32 31.38 16.30
N HIS A 24 -5.42 31.94 15.78
CA HIS A 24 -6.06 31.41 14.56
C HIS A 24 -5.16 31.56 13.33
N PRO A 25 -4.93 30.51 12.51
CA PRO A 25 -4.11 30.58 11.30
C PRO A 25 -4.77 31.48 10.25
N ILE A 26 -4.06 32.50 9.78
CA ILE A 26 -4.59 33.52 8.84
C ILE A 26 -4.13 33.22 7.42
N ASN A 27 -2.88 32.83 7.28
CA ASN A 27 -2.37 32.21 6.09
C ASN A 27 -2.10 30.74 6.43
N PRO A 28 -3.04 29.82 6.15
CA PRO A 28 -2.67 28.43 6.06
C PRO A 28 -1.71 28.36 4.87
N ILE A 29 -0.42 28.56 5.11
CA ILE A 29 0.64 28.04 4.26
C ILE A 29 0.31 26.56 4.26
N LYS A 30 -0.44 26.10 3.25
CA LYS A 30 -0.71 24.69 3.07
C LYS A 30 0.67 24.08 3.13
N PRO A 31 1.00 23.21 4.10
CA PRO A 31 2.26 22.51 4.03
C PRO A 31 2.23 21.77 2.69
N LYS A 32 2.96 22.30 1.72
CA LYS A 32 3.22 21.64 0.45
C LYS A 32 4.20 20.54 0.81
N GLY A 33 3.67 19.41 1.25
CA GLY A 33 4.46 18.24 1.62
C GLY A 33 4.35 17.89 3.09
N GLU A 34 3.22 17.34 3.48
CA GLU A 34 3.26 16.17 4.35
C GLU A 34 3.11 14.99 3.40
N GLY A 35 4.25 14.33 3.16
CA GLY A 35 4.49 13.48 2.02
C GLY A 35 3.60 12.24 1.93
N CYS A 36 3.69 11.60 0.77
CA CYS A 36 3.22 10.24 0.47
C CYS A 36 3.96 9.17 1.33
N PHE A 37 4.08 9.38 2.65
CA PHE A 37 4.81 8.51 3.56
C PHE A 37 3.92 8.01 4.70
N LEU A 38 3.00 8.82 5.25
CA LEU A 38 2.07 8.36 6.29
C LEU A 38 0.82 7.61 5.75
N GLN A 39 0.46 7.77 4.47
CA GLN A 39 -0.60 6.95 3.85
C GLN A 39 -0.13 5.54 3.45
N THR A 40 1.18 5.29 3.41
CA THR A 40 1.74 4.00 2.99
C THR A 40 1.73 2.96 4.12
N LEU A 41 1.54 3.35 5.38
CA LEU A 41 1.62 2.40 6.49
C LEU A 41 0.42 1.42 6.54
N ASN A 42 -0.77 1.83 6.07
CA ASN A 42 -1.97 0.98 6.06
C ASN A 42 -2.05 0.06 4.83
N ILE A 43 -1.52 0.48 3.68
CA ILE A 43 -1.46 -0.37 2.46
C ILE A 43 -0.19 -1.23 2.45
N GLY A 44 0.91 -0.74 3.03
CA GLY A 44 2.22 -1.40 3.03
C GLY A 44 2.24 -2.71 3.81
N CYS A 45 1.59 -2.78 4.97
CA CYS A 45 1.47 -4.05 5.70
C CYS A 45 0.65 -5.07 4.91
N ALA A 46 -0.45 -4.64 4.29
CA ALA A 46 -1.30 -5.54 3.50
C ALA A 46 -0.56 -6.08 2.27
N THR A 47 0.17 -5.25 1.52
CA THR A 47 0.93 -5.71 0.34
C THR A 47 2.08 -6.63 0.70
N VAL A 48 2.79 -6.38 1.81
CA VAL A 48 3.86 -7.27 2.29
C VAL A 48 3.29 -8.61 2.76
N LEU A 49 2.19 -8.60 3.52
CA LEU A 49 1.54 -9.84 3.97
C LEU A 49 0.96 -10.64 2.80
N ILE A 50 0.26 -9.98 1.87
CA ILE A 50 -0.30 -10.63 0.68
C ILE A 50 0.83 -11.19 -0.20
N GLY A 51 1.90 -10.43 -0.42
CA GLY A 51 3.07 -10.90 -1.17
C GLY A 51 3.72 -12.13 -0.53
N PHE A 52 3.93 -12.12 0.79
CA PHE A 52 4.50 -13.26 1.51
C PHE A 52 3.61 -14.50 1.45
N VAL A 53 2.29 -14.33 1.63
CA VAL A 53 1.31 -15.43 1.52
C VAL A 53 1.31 -16.02 0.11
N ILE A 54 1.30 -15.19 -0.94
CA ILE A 54 1.33 -15.66 -2.32
C ILE A 54 2.63 -16.44 -2.60
N VAL A 55 3.79 -15.90 -2.21
CA VAL A 55 5.09 -16.57 -2.39
C VAL A 55 5.13 -17.90 -1.65
N PHE A 56 4.59 -17.94 -0.43
CA PHE A 56 4.54 -19.16 0.36
C PHE A 56 3.62 -20.23 -0.26
N LEU A 57 2.44 -19.85 -0.76
CA LEU A 57 1.51 -20.75 -1.45
C LEU A 57 2.13 -21.31 -2.74
N LEU A 58 2.80 -20.47 -3.53
CA LEU A 58 3.52 -20.91 -4.72
C LEU A 58 4.66 -21.87 -4.37
N ALA A 59 5.43 -21.57 -3.32
CA ALA A 59 6.51 -22.45 -2.84
C ALA A 59 5.98 -23.80 -2.35
N MET A 60 4.85 -23.82 -1.64
CA MET A 60 4.18 -25.06 -1.23
C MET A 60 3.65 -25.84 -2.43
N ALA A 61 3.01 -25.18 -3.41
CA ALA A 61 2.55 -25.83 -4.63
C ALA A 61 3.71 -26.43 -5.44
N VAL A 62 4.83 -25.72 -5.57
CA VAL A 62 6.05 -26.22 -6.20
C VAL A 62 6.65 -27.38 -5.40
N SER A 63 6.65 -27.31 -4.07
CA SER A 63 7.12 -28.40 -3.20
C SER A 63 6.25 -29.66 -3.38
N LEU A 64 4.92 -29.52 -3.46
CA LEU A 64 4.01 -30.63 -3.77
C LEU A 64 4.22 -31.17 -5.18
N PHE A 65 4.48 -30.30 -6.16
CA PHE A 65 4.82 -30.72 -7.53
C PHE A 65 6.16 -31.45 -7.62
N ARG A 66 7.15 -31.03 -6.81
CA ARG A 66 8.45 -31.70 -6.70
C ARG A 66 8.37 -32.97 -5.85
N PHE A 67 7.34 -33.10 -5.02
CA PHE A 67 7.08 -34.25 -4.15
C PHE A 67 6.02 -35.23 -4.72
N SER A 68 5.50 -34.98 -5.92
CA SER A 68 4.74 -35.99 -6.65
C SER A 68 5.68 -36.73 -7.60
N PRO A 69 6.23 -37.91 -7.21
CA PRO A 69 6.73 -38.85 -8.21
C PRO A 69 5.50 -39.31 -9.01
N ASN A 70 5.20 -38.65 -10.14
CA ASN A 70 4.36 -39.29 -11.13
C ASN A 70 5.20 -40.37 -11.82
N LYS A 71 5.13 -41.53 -11.15
CA LYS A 71 5.44 -42.88 -11.55
C LYS A 71 5.30 -43.08 -13.06
N SER A 72 6.44 -43.23 -13.73
CA SER A 72 6.53 -44.03 -14.95
C SER A 72 6.17 -45.47 -14.61
N GLU A 73 4.90 -45.85 -14.74
CA GLU A 73 4.49 -47.26 -14.79
C GLU A 73 3.93 -47.57 -16.18
N LYS A 74 4.70 -48.41 -16.85
CA LYS A 74 4.49 -48.99 -18.18
C LYS A 74 3.12 -49.68 -18.26
N THR A 75 2.31 -49.30 -19.24
CA THR A 75 1.45 -50.29 -19.88
C THR A 75 2.22 -50.86 -21.06
N GLU A 76 3.06 -51.85 -20.75
CA GLU A 76 3.46 -52.82 -21.75
C GLU A 76 2.21 -53.50 -22.31
N ILE A 77 2.15 -53.58 -23.64
CA ILE A 77 1.75 -54.79 -24.34
C ILE A 77 0.33 -55.28 -24.03
N LYS A 78 -0.66 -54.72 -24.72
CA LYS A 78 -1.60 -55.58 -25.45
C LYS A 78 -1.15 -55.68 -26.90
N LYS A 79 -0.31 -56.69 -27.15
CA LYS A 79 -0.30 -57.46 -28.41
C LYS A 79 -1.74 -57.74 -28.84
N SER A 80 -2.08 -57.48 -30.09
CA SER A 80 -2.69 -58.45 -31.01
C SER A 80 -2.98 -57.84 -32.39
N PRO A 81 -3.14 -58.65 -33.45
CA PRO A 81 -2.33 -58.54 -34.64
C PRO A 81 -3.17 -58.30 -35.92
N ASN A 82 -2.46 -58.26 -37.04
CA ASN A 82 -2.94 -58.60 -38.39
C ASN A 82 -4.00 -57.66 -39.00
N LYS A 83 -3.63 -56.94 -40.06
CA LYS A 83 -3.67 -57.35 -41.48
C LYS A 83 -4.99 -56.93 -42.11
#